data_AF-A0A958U3M8-F1
#
_entry.id   AF-A0A958U3M8-F1
#
_cell.length_a   1.000
_cell.length_b   1.000
_cell.length_c   1.000
_cell.angle_alpha   90.00
_cell.angle_beta   90.00
_cell.angle_gamma   90.00
#
_symmetry.space_group_name_H-M   'P 1'
#
loop_
_entity.id
_entity.type
_entity.pdbx_description
1 polymer ?
#
loop_
_entity_poly.entity_id
_entity_poly.type
_entity_poly.pdbx_seq_one_letter_code
_entity_poly.pdbx_strand_id
1 'polypeptide(L)'
;IAIFMFRNLFRKKIASVFYLTIVFIVAVIWFGLPLSKAITINPDYKPFSELQTFAKEQHLKIYEFSDMTPELIWDYGEKMKILKVGEKVTIPEENQFGVMVSENNHENFDNAFSNYKRERITRYDMNPKGTDSRTHKDRLYRDLFIVTKK
;
A
#
# COMPACT_ATOMS: atom_id res chain seq x y z
N ILE A 1 0.24 -33.91 1.71
CA ILE A 1 1.70 -33.63 1.79
C ILE A 1 2.22 -33.74 3.23
N ALA A 2 1.60 -33.05 4.20
CA ALA A 2 2.01 -33.07 5.61
C ALA A 2 2.14 -34.48 6.23
N ILE A 3 1.14 -35.35 6.06
CA ILE A 3 1.18 -36.73 6.60
C ILE A 3 2.40 -37.51 6.08
N PHE A 4 2.75 -37.35 4.79
CA PHE A 4 3.93 -37.99 4.20
C PHE A 4 5.24 -37.37 4.69
N MET A 5 5.27 -36.06 4.96
CA MET A 5 6.44 -35.41 5.56
C MET A 5 6.70 -35.95 6.95
N PHE A 6 5.70 -35.95 7.84
CA PHE A 6 5.83 -36.49 9.19
C PHE A 6 6.24 -37.96 9.18
N ARG A 7 5.61 -38.80 8.34
CA ARG A 7 5.99 -40.21 8.20
C ARG A 7 7.44 -40.40 7.77
N ASN A 8 7.91 -39.65 6.76
CA ASN A 8 9.29 -39.77 6.29
C ASN A 8 10.30 -39.18 7.27
N LEU A 9 9.91 -38.18 8.05
CA LEU A 9 10.71 -37.61 9.14
C LEU A 9 10.93 -38.63 10.27
N PHE A 10 9.87 -39.30 10.74
CA PHE A 10 9.99 -40.39 11.72
C PHE A 10 10.84 -41.55 11.22
N ARG A 11 10.81 -41.82 9.91
CA ARG A 11 11.66 -42.84 9.26
C ARG A 11 13.07 -42.34 8.91
N LYS A 12 13.44 -41.12 9.33
CA LYS A 12 14.73 -40.47 9.04
C LYS A 12 15.10 -40.40 7.55
N LYS A 13 14.10 -40.43 6.66
CA LYS A 13 14.29 -40.32 5.20
C LYS A 13 14.37 -38.85 4.78
N ILE A 14 15.48 -38.20 5.10
CA ILE A 14 15.65 -36.74 4.95
C ILE A 14 15.53 -36.29 3.49
N ALA A 15 16.08 -37.03 2.53
CA ALA A 15 15.94 -36.70 1.11
C ALA A 15 14.46 -36.65 0.66
N SER A 16 13.64 -37.60 1.11
CA SER A 16 12.21 -37.60 0.82
C SER A 16 11.47 -36.44 1.49
N VAL A 17 11.86 -36.06 2.71
CA VAL A 17 11.30 -34.88 3.38
C VAL A 17 11.64 -33.61 2.60
N PHE A 18 12.88 -33.46 2.12
CA PHE A 18 13.31 -32.33 1.30
C PHE A 18 12.46 -32.16 0.04
N TYR A 19 12.29 -33.22 -0.76
CA TYR A 19 11.43 -33.12 -1.95
C TYR A 19 9.96 -32.82 -1.58
N LEU A 20 9.46 -33.37 -0.48
CA LEU A 20 8.10 -33.05 -0.02
C LEU A 20 7.95 -31.60 0.43
N THR A 21 9.00 -30.96 0.99
CA THR A 21 8.97 -29.52 1.30
C THR A 21 8.90 -28.68 0.03
N ILE A 22 9.65 -29.03 -1.02
CA ILE A 22 9.58 -28.35 -2.31
C ILE A 22 8.18 -28.48 -2.90
N VAL A 23 7.63 -29.69 -2.93
CA VAL A 23 6.26 -29.94 -3.43
C VAL A 23 5.22 -29.18 -2.62
N PHE A 24 5.40 -29.07 -1.29
CA PHE A 24 4.53 -28.27 -0.45
C PHE A 24 4.57 -26.79 -0.81
N ILE A 25 5.76 -26.21 -0.98
CA ILE A 25 5.91 -24.80 -1.38
C ILE A 25 5.26 -24.55 -2.75
N VAL A 26 5.52 -25.41 -3.73
CA VAL A 26 4.90 -25.31 -5.07
C VAL A 26 3.37 -25.39 -4.97
N ALA A 27 2.83 -26.29 -4.17
CA ALA A 27 1.39 -26.39 -3.95
C ALA A 27 0.81 -25.12 -3.29
N VAL A 28 1.49 -24.55 -2.30
CA VAL A 28 1.06 -23.28 -1.67
C VAL A 28 1.08 -22.13 -2.68
N ILE A 29 2.08 -22.07 -3.57
CA ILE A 29 2.13 -21.05 -4.63
C ILE A 29 0.99 -21.25 -5.62
N TRP A 30 0.76 -22.48 -6.09
CA TRP A 30 -0.27 -22.77 -7.09
C TRP A 30 -1.70 -22.70 -6.58
N PHE A 31 -1.96 -23.07 -5.33
CA PHE A 31 -3.32 -23.10 -4.77
C PHE A 31 -3.58 -21.95 -3.80
N GLY A 32 -2.58 -21.51 -3.05
CA GLY A 32 -2.71 -20.43 -2.08
C GLY A 32 -2.80 -19.04 -2.73
N LEU A 33 -1.99 -18.76 -3.76
CA LEU A 33 -2.03 -17.45 -4.44
C LEU A 33 -3.33 -17.21 -5.21
N PRO A 34 -3.89 -18.16 -5.99
CA PRO A 34 -5.19 -17.93 -6.62
C PRO A 34 -6.32 -17.73 -5.61
N LEU A 35 -6.24 -18.38 -4.44
CA LEU A 35 -7.23 -18.23 -3.37
C LEU A 35 -7.18 -16.83 -2.74
N SER A 36 -6.02 -16.16 -2.69
CA SER A 36 -5.93 -14.81 -2.11
C SER A 36 -6.79 -13.79 -2.86
N LYS A 37 -6.91 -13.93 -4.19
CA LYS A 37 -7.77 -13.08 -5.02
C LYS A 37 -9.25 -13.20 -4.66
N ALA A 38 -9.70 -14.37 -4.20
CA ALA A 38 -11.08 -14.58 -3.75
C ALA A 38 -11.38 -13.99 -2.36
N ILE A 39 -10.33 -13.65 -1.60
CA ILE A 39 -10.44 -13.09 -0.24
C ILE A 39 -10.29 -11.56 -0.26
N THR A 40 -9.65 -11.00 -1.28
CA THR A 40 -9.54 -9.56 -1.53
C THR A 40 -10.84 -9.01 -2.14
N ILE A 41 -11.85 -8.80 -1.30
CA ILE A 41 -13.16 -8.24 -1.67
C ILE A 41 -13.17 -6.76 -1.28
N ASN A 42 -12.40 -5.95 -1.99
CA ASN A 42 -12.46 -4.49 -1.90
C ASN A 42 -12.66 -3.90 -3.31
N PRO A 43 -13.84 -3.34 -3.63
CA PRO A 43 -14.07 -2.72 -4.94
C PRO A 43 -13.20 -1.48 -5.17
N ASP A 44 -12.76 -0.83 -4.10
CA ASP A 44 -11.91 0.36 -4.13
C ASP A 44 -10.42 0.02 -4.01
N TYR A 45 -10.06 -1.27 -4.11
CA TYR A 45 -8.67 -1.69 -4.02
C TYR A 45 -7.84 -1.02 -5.11
N LYS A 46 -6.87 -0.23 -4.69
CA LYS A 46 -5.95 0.45 -5.59
C LYS A 46 -4.56 0.47 -4.98
N PRO A 47 -3.60 -0.29 -5.55
CA PRO A 47 -2.27 -0.42 -4.98
C PRO A 47 -1.47 0.87 -5.14
N PHE A 48 -0.58 1.13 -4.18
CA PHE A 48 0.33 2.26 -4.20
C PHE A 48 1.39 2.16 -5.30
N SER A 49 1.68 0.96 -5.79
CA SER A 49 2.56 0.75 -6.96
C SER A 49 2.06 1.48 -8.22
N GLU A 50 0.74 1.66 -8.39
CA GLU A 50 0.17 2.43 -9.51
C GLU A 50 0.44 3.95 -9.41
N LEU A 51 0.73 4.46 -8.21
CA LEU A 51 0.98 5.87 -7.97
C LEU A 51 2.20 6.38 -8.74
N GLN A 52 3.22 5.54 -8.94
CA GLN A 52 4.38 5.91 -9.75
C GLN A 52 4.02 6.12 -11.22
N THR A 53 3.18 5.24 -11.77
CA THR A 53 2.71 5.34 -13.15
C THR A 53 1.91 6.62 -13.31
N PHE A 54 0.98 6.89 -12.39
CA PHE A 54 0.22 8.14 -12.36
C PHE A 54 1.13 9.38 -12.27
N ALA A 55 2.14 9.37 -11.41
CA ALA A 55 3.09 10.47 -11.25
C ALA A 55 3.85 10.76 -12.56
N LYS A 56 4.29 9.70 -13.26
CA LYS A 56 5.01 9.79 -14.53
C LYS A 56 4.11 10.29 -15.66
N GLU A 57 2.89 9.78 -15.76
CA GLU A 57 1.92 10.20 -16.79
C GLU A 57 1.55 11.68 -16.63
N GLN A 58 1.26 12.13 -15.41
CA GLN A 58 0.88 13.51 -15.14
C GLN A 58 2.08 14.46 -15.01
N HIS A 59 3.32 13.95 -15.05
CA HIS A 59 4.54 14.73 -14.85
C HIS A 59 4.54 15.50 -13.52
N LEU A 60 4.00 14.87 -12.46
CA LEU A 60 3.85 15.46 -11.13
C LEU A 60 4.76 14.77 -10.13
N LYS A 61 5.36 15.56 -9.23
CA LYS A 61 5.97 15.01 -8.02
C LYS A 61 4.89 14.76 -6.98
N ILE A 62 4.97 13.60 -6.34
CA ILE A 62 4.03 13.18 -5.31
C ILE A 62 4.75 13.12 -3.96
N TYR A 63 4.12 13.70 -2.97
CA TYR A 63 4.61 13.83 -1.61
C TYR A 63 3.67 13.15 -0.63
N GLU A 64 4.19 12.63 0.48
CA GLU A 64 3.36 12.18 1.59
C GLU A 64 3.17 13.35 2.55
N PHE A 65 1.95 13.54 3.06
CA PHE A 65 1.71 14.62 4.01
C PHE A 65 2.39 14.38 5.34
N SER A 66 2.21 13.23 6.01
CA SER A 66 2.68 13.01 7.39
C SER A 66 3.61 11.81 7.54
N ASP A 67 3.12 10.61 7.27
CA ASP A 67 3.79 9.37 7.61
C ASP A 67 3.27 8.24 6.73
N MET A 68 4.16 7.30 6.41
CA MET A 68 3.83 6.10 5.66
C MET A 68 4.05 4.88 6.54
N THR A 69 3.12 3.92 6.47
CA THR A 69 3.34 2.62 7.09
C THR A 69 4.32 1.80 6.25
N PRO A 70 5.04 0.83 6.84
CA PRO A 70 5.96 -0.02 6.09
C PRO A 70 5.30 -0.65 4.87
N GLU A 71 4.05 -1.11 4.99
CA GLU A 71 3.30 -1.72 3.88
C GLU A 71 3.16 -0.79 2.67
N LEU A 72 2.86 0.50 2.89
CA LEU A 72 2.77 1.50 1.81
C LEU A 72 4.15 1.78 1.19
N ILE A 73 5.20 1.83 2.01
CA ILE A 73 6.58 2.04 1.55
C ILE A 73 7.02 0.87 0.66
N TRP A 74 6.72 -0.37 1.06
CA TRP A 74 7.07 -1.57 0.29
C TRP A 74 6.35 -1.60 -1.06
N ASP A 75 5.07 -1.27 -1.10
CA ASP A 75 4.29 -1.31 -2.34
C ASP A 75 4.61 -0.15 -3.28
N TYR A 76 4.88 1.04 -2.73
CA TYR A 76 5.35 2.17 -3.53
C TYR A 76 6.76 1.94 -4.09
N GLY A 77 7.64 1.23 -3.36
CA GLY A 77 8.94 0.77 -3.85
C GLY A 77 10.05 1.82 -3.94
N GLU A 78 9.77 3.08 -3.64
CA GLU A 78 10.74 4.18 -3.66
C GLU A 78 10.63 5.08 -2.42
N LYS A 79 11.61 5.97 -2.24
CA LYS A 79 11.58 6.94 -1.14
C LYS A 79 10.65 8.10 -1.50
N MET A 80 9.54 8.25 -0.76
CA MET A 80 8.67 9.42 -0.85
C MET A 80 9.13 10.51 0.13
N LYS A 81 9.01 11.79 -0.26
CA LYS A 81 9.33 12.92 0.62
C LYS A 81 8.10 13.30 1.44
N ILE A 82 8.30 13.39 2.75
CA ILE A 82 7.28 13.76 3.74
C ILE A 82 7.26 15.28 3.91
N LEU A 83 6.07 15.88 3.92
CA LEU A 83 5.89 17.34 4.04
C LEU A 83 5.81 17.80 5.49
N LYS A 84 5.07 17.09 6.35
CA LYS A 84 4.86 17.40 7.76
C LYS A 84 5.79 16.56 8.64
N VAL A 85 6.70 17.23 9.33
CA VAL A 85 7.57 16.62 10.35
C VAL A 85 7.32 17.35 11.67
N GLY A 86 6.61 16.69 12.59
CA GLY A 86 6.09 17.34 13.79
C GLY A 86 5.08 18.44 13.44
N GLU A 87 5.30 19.64 13.97
CA GLU A 87 4.46 20.82 13.68
C GLU A 87 4.88 21.57 12.40
N LYS A 88 6.03 21.24 11.81
CA LYS A 88 6.55 21.95 10.64
C LYS A 88 6.06 21.30 9.35
N VAL A 89 5.37 22.08 8.51
CA VAL A 89 5.00 21.70 7.14
C VAL A 89 5.96 22.35 6.15
N THR A 90 6.61 21.53 5.34
CA THR A 90 7.47 21.97 4.24
C THR A 90 6.64 22.07 2.97
N ILE A 91 6.54 23.27 2.40
CA ILE A 91 5.80 23.49 1.16
C ILE A 91 6.75 23.23 -0.03
N PRO A 92 6.36 22.40 -1.00
CA PRO A 92 7.14 22.20 -2.21
C PRO A 92 7.28 23.48 -3.07
N GLU A 93 8.40 23.60 -3.78
CA GLU A 93 8.65 24.77 -4.64
C GLU A 93 7.82 24.72 -5.93
N GLU A 94 7.41 23.52 -6.35
CA GLU A 94 6.62 23.32 -7.56
C GLU A 94 5.28 24.07 -7.53
N ASN A 95 4.81 24.51 -8.71
CA ASN A 95 3.52 25.19 -8.85
C ASN A 95 2.33 24.24 -8.70
N GLN A 96 2.53 22.97 -9.08
CA GLN A 96 1.54 21.91 -9.00
C GLN A 96 2.24 20.63 -8.53
N PHE A 97 1.65 19.96 -7.55
CA PHE A 97 2.18 18.71 -7.00
C PHE A 97 1.06 17.84 -6.42
N GLY A 98 1.32 16.53 -6.33
CA GLY A 98 0.45 15.58 -5.66
C GLY A 98 0.79 15.47 -4.18
N VAL A 99 -0.23 15.36 -3.34
CA VAL A 99 -0.08 15.08 -1.90
C VAL A 99 -0.97 13.90 -1.53
N MET A 100 -0.35 12.87 -0.96
CA MET A 100 -1.03 11.74 -0.33
C MET A 100 -1.34 12.11 1.11
N VAL A 101 -2.62 12.03 1.48
CA VAL A 101 -3.11 12.46 2.81
C VAL A 101 -3.84 11.30 3.48
N SER A 102 -3.51 11.04 4.74
CA SER A 102 -4.24 10.10 5.57
C SER A 102 -5.51 10.75 6.10
N GLU A 103 -6.54 9.93 6.35
CA GLU A 103 -7.85 10.42 6.85
C GLU A 103 -7.70 11.30 8.08
N ASN A 104 -6.89 10.86 9.05
CA ASN A 104 -6.63 11.58 10.30
C ASN A 104 -5.85 12.90 10.12
N ASN A 105 -5.31 13.16 8.93
CA ASN A 105 -4.57 14.37 8.62
C ASN A 105 -5.28 15.29 7.61
N HIS A 106 -6.51 14.98 7.19
CA HIS A 106 -7.28 15.86 6.30
C HIS A 106 -7.40 17.28 6.86
N GLU A 107 -7.76 17.44 8.14
CA GLU A 107 -7.88 18.77 8.76
C GLU A 107 -6.54 19.53 8.80
N ASN A 108 -5.45 18.84 9.13
CA ASN A 108 -4.11 19.43 9.15
C ASN A 108 -3.63 19.85 7.75
N PHE A 109 -3.90 19.01 6.76
CA PHE A 109 -3.65 19.31 5.35
C PHE A 109 -4.46 20.51 4.89
N ASP A 110 -5.73 20.58 5.31
CA ASP A 110 -6.63 21.66 4.94
C ASP A 110 -6.17 23.01 5.47
N ASN A 111 -5.72 23.04 6.72
CA ASN A 111 -5.16 24.23 7.34
C ASN A 111 -3.83 24.63 6.66
N ALA A 112 -2.94 23.67 6.40
CA ALA A 112 -1.62 23.93 5.81
C ALA A 112 -1.70 24.47 4.37
N PHE A 113 -2.68 24.03 3.59
CA PHE A 113 -2.84 24.41 2.18
C PHE A 113 -4.13 25.21 1.91
N SER A 114 -4.65 25.91 2.93
CA SER A 114 -5.84 26.77 2.84
C SER A 114 -5.78 27.82 1.73
N ASN A 115 -4.57 28.34 1.45
CA ASN A 115 -4.32 29.33 0.39
C ASN A 115 -4.12 28.73 -1.00
N TYR A 116 -4.19 27.41 -1.17
CA TYR A 116 -3.96 26.71 -2.42
C TYR A 116 -5.27 26.18 -3.01
N LYS A 117 -5.30 25.97 -4.33
CA LYS A 117 -6.35 25.17 -4.95
C LYS A 117 -6.03 23.68 -4.70
N ARG A 118 -7.01 22.93 -4.22
CA ARG A 118 -6.87 21.51 -3.85
C ARG A 118 -7.99 20.72 -4.50
N GLU A 119 -7.62 19.65 -5.18
CA GLU A 119 -8.55 18.79 -5.90
C GLU A 119 -8.28 17.33 -5.54
N ARG A 120 -9.28 16.65 -4.98
CA ARG A 120 -9.19 15.22 -4.68
C ARG A 120 -9.37 14.44 -5.97
N ILE A 121 -8.35 13.66 -6.34
CA ILE A 121 -8.36 12.88 -7.59
C ILE A 121 -8.94 11.49 -7.35
N THR A 122 -8.41 10.78 -6.37
CA THR A 122 -8.77 9.38 -6.11
C THR A 122 -8.26 8.93 -4.75
N ARG A 123 -8.76 7.78 -4.28
CA ARG A 123 -8.27 7.10 -3.09
C ARG A 123 -7.37 5.93 -3.53
N TYR A 124 -6.22 5.80 -2.88
CA TYR A 124 -5.39 4.60 -2.97
C TYR A 124 -5.63 3.79 -1.72
N ASP A 125 -6.26 2.62 -1.87
CA ASP A 125 -6.64 1.74 -0.77
C ASP A 125 -6.03 0.36 -0.95
N MET A 126 -5.13 0.00 -0.04
CA MET A 126 -4.48 -1.31 -0.02
C MET A 126 -5.19 -2.34 0.88
N ASN A 127 -6.33 -1.99 1.46
CA ASN A 127 -7.08 -2.91 2.31
C ASN A 127 -7.66 -4.06 1.46
N PRO A 128 -7.47 -5.33 1.86
CA PRO A 128 -8.04 -6.45 1.13
C PRO A 128 -9.57 -6.50 1.17
N LYS A 129 -10.18 -5.90 2.19
CA LYS A 129 -11.63 -5.79 2.33
C LYS A 129 -12.02 -4.33 2.33
N GLY A 130 -13.17 -3.99 1.75
CA GLY A 130 -13.70 -2.63 1.72
C GLY A 130 -14.08 -2.06 3.09
N THR A 131 -14.49 -0.79 3.12
CA THR A 131 -14.79 0.00 4.32
C THR A 131 -15.87 -0.59 5.22
N ASP A 132 -16.75 -1.42 4.67
CA ASP A 132 -17.82 -2.11 5.42
C ASP A 132 -17.26 -3.15 6.41
N SER A 133 -15.99 -3.53 6.26
CA SER A 133 -15.35 -4.53 7.10
C SER A 133 -14.61 -3.92 8.29
N ARG A 134 -14.79 -4.50 9.47
CA ARG A 134 -14.00 -4.17 10.68
C ARG A 134 -12.49 -4.36 10.52
N THR A 135 -12.06 -5.09 9.49
CA THR A 135 -10.62 -5.30 9.19
C THR A 135 -10.04 -4.27 8.24
N HIS A 136 -10.86 -3.33 7.73
CA HIS A 136 -10.39 -2.16 6.99
C HIS A 136 -9.64 -1.24 7.95
N LYS A 137 -8.45 -0.80 7.56
CA LYS A 137 -7.54 -0.03 8.40
C LYS A 137 -7.23 1.30 7.74
N ASP A 138 -7.43 2.37 8.50
CA ASP A 138 -7.16 3.75 8.03
C ASP A 138 -5.71 3.98 7.61
N ARG A 139 -4.80 3.28 8.26
CA ARG A 139 -3.37 3.41 7.98
C ARG A 139 -2.97 2.90 6.58
N LEU A 140 -3.80 2.07 5.93
CA LEU A 140 -3.51 1.41 4.65
C LEU A 140 -4.16 2.09 3.43
N TYR A 141 -4.81 3.25 3.61
CA TYR A 141 -5.26 4.06 2.49
C TYR A 141 -4.81 5.51 2.61
N ARG A 142 -4.76 6.21 1.48
CA ARG A 142 -4.55 7.64 1.39
C ARG A 142 -5.41 8.22 0.29
N ASP A 143 -5.86 9.45 0.50
CA ASP A 143 -6.47 10.24 -0.56
C ASP A 143 -5.39 11.05 -1.28
N LEU A 144 -5.41 10.98 -2.62
CA LEU A 144 -4.54 11.77 -3.48
C LEU A 144 -5.21 13.10 -3.78
N PHE A 145 -4.53 14.18 -3.43
CA PHE A 145 -4.89 15.55 -3.80
C PHE A 145 -3.87 16.15 -4.76
N ILE A 146 -4.34 16.84 -5.78
CA ILE A 146 -3.50 17.76 -6.55
C ILE A 146 -3.61 19.15 -5.93
N VAL A 147 -2.47 19.70 -5.54
CA VAL A 147 -2.36 21.03 -4.94
C VAL A 147 -1.72 21.96 -5.97
N THR A 148 -2.37 23.09 -6.23
CA THR A 148 -1.91 24.11 -7.19
C THR A 148 -1.86 25.48 -6.51
N LYS A 149 -0.76 26.21 -6.71
CA LYS A 149 -0.64 27.61 -6.28
C LYS A 149 -1.71 28.46 -6.97
N LYS A 150 -2.33 29.39 -6.22
CA LYS A 150 -3.27 30.37 -6.76
C LYS A 150 -2.55 31.43 -7.57
#